data_AF-R8B150-F1
#
_entry.id   AF-R8B150-F1
#
_cell.length_a   1.000
_cell.length_b   1.000
_cell.length_c   1.000
_cell.angle_alpha   90.00
_cell.angle_beta   90.00
_cell.angle_gamma   90.00
#
_symmetry.space_group_name_H-M   'P 1'
#
loop_
_entity.id
_entity.type
_entity.pdbx_description
1 polymer ?
#
loop_
_entity_poly.entity_id
_entity_poly.type
_entity_poly.pdbx_seq_one_letter_code
_entity_poly.pdbx_strand_id
1 'polypeptide(L)'
;MYECPHCEKQTIRASRKLMAGKATPAICPQCGGKSYPDIKSALTGLVVLNLVGLGIAVPAVLLDTLWLLSGVFVLAVVSAKIFVLNKPMTKVG
;
A
#
# COMPACT_ATOMS: atom_id res chain seq x y z
N MET A 1 -2.11 -21.71 20.88
CA MET A 1 -0.78 -21.56 21.52
C MET A 1 0.29 -21.68 20.44
N TYR A 2 1.51 -21.22 20.70
CA TYR A 2 2.68 -21.39 19.84
C TYR A 2 3.63 -22.43 20.43
N GLU A 3 4.27 -23.16 19.53
CA GLU A 3 5.27 -24.17 19.85
C GLU A 3 6.56 -23.55 20.37
N CYS A 4 7.12 -24.15 21.42
CA CYS A 4 8.41 -23.74 21.94
C CYS A 4 9.53 -24.42 21.14
N PRO A 5 10.51 -23.69 20.58
CA PRO A 5 11.59 -24.28 19.78
C PRO A 5 12.57 -25.14 20.60
N HIS A 6 12.49 -25.11 21.93
CA HIS A 6 13.37 -25.89 22.81
C HIS A 6 12.80 -27.25 23.20
N CYS A 7 11.48 -27.36 23.29
CA CYS A 7 10.81 -28.57 23.80
C CYS A 7 9.65 -29.04 22.94
N GLU A 8 9.37 -28.35 21.82
CA GLU A 8 8.34 -28.67 20.82
C GLU A 8 6.91 -28.75 21.40
N LYS A 9 6.72 -28.32 22.65
CA LYS A 9 5.40 -28.25 23.29
C LYS A 9 4.74 -26.90 23.02
N GLN A 10 3.44 -26.92 22.74
CA GLN A 10 2.60 -25.73 22.54
C GLN A 10 2.31 -24.98 23.85
N THR A 11 3.31 -24.30 24.37
CA THR A 11 3.28 -23.70 25.71
C THR A 11 3.29 -22.17 25.69
N ILE A 12 3.66 -21.54 24.57
CA ILE A 12 3.81 -20.09 24.47
C ILE A 12 2.47 -19.47 24.05
N ARG A 13 1.88 -18.60 24.87
CA ARG A 13 0.65 -17.86 24.49
C ARG A 13 0.96 -16.81 23.41
N ALA A 14 -0.03 -16.52 22.56
CA ALA A 14 0.13 -15.55 21.47
C ALA A 14 0.50 -14.14 21.96
N SER A 15 -0.13 -13.68 23.04
CA SER A 15 0.21 -12.40 23.70
C SER A 15 1.67 -12.37 24.18
N ARG A 16 2.14 -13.47 24.77
CA ARG A 16 3.52 -13.61 25.27
C ARG A 16 4.53 -13.67 24.12
N LYS A 17 4.14 -14.16 22.93
CA LYS A 17 4.95 -14.13 21.72
C LYS A 17 5.02 -12.73 21.10
N LEU A 18 3.90 -11.99 21.08
CA LEU A 18 3.83 -10.62 20.56
C LEU A 18 4.64 -9.62 21.40
N MET A 19 4.67 -9.81 22.72
CA MET A 19 5.45 -8.97 23.64
C MET A 19 6.90 -9.46 23.81
N ALA A 20 7.24 -10.63 23.26
CA ALA A 20 8.59 -11.14 23.32
C ALA A 20 9.48 -10.39 22.33
N GLY A 21 10.60 -9.88 22.83
CA GLY A 21 11.62 -9.21 22.03
C GLY A 21 13.01 -9.63 22.47
N LYS A 22 14.04 -9.11 21.78
CA LYS A 22 15.44 -9.42 22.11
C LYS A 22 15.79 -9.04 23.56
N ALA A 23 15.21 -7.95 24.07
CA ALA A 23 15.39 -7.48 25.45
C ALA A 23 14.50 -8.23 26.47
N THR A 24 13.32 -8.70 26.03
CA THR A 24 12.32 -9.36 26.87
C THR A 24 11.89 -10.69 26.23
N PRO A 25 12.72 -11.75 26.29
CA PRO A 25 12.39 -13.01 25.65
C PRO A 25 11.22 -13.73 26.35
N ALA A 26 10.39 -14.44 25.59
CA ALA A 26 9.39 -15.33 26.16
C ALA A 26 10.09 -16.55 26.77
N ILE A 27 9.77 -16.81 28.04
CA ILE A 27 10.25 -17.98 28.78
C ILE A 27 9.19 -19.08 28.69
N CYS A 28 9.60 -20.27 28.25
CA CYS A 28 8.76 -21.46 28.24
C CYS A 28 8.52 -21.96 29.68
N PRO A 29 7.26 -22.15 30.12
CA PRO A 29 6.97 -22.64 31.48
C PRO A 29 7.30 -24.12 31.68
N GLN A 30 7.55 -24.89 30.61
CA GLN A 30 7.86 -26.32 30.69
C GLN A 30 9.38 -26.59 30.74
N CYS A 31 10.17 -25.93 29.90
CA CYS A 31 11.62 -26.18 29.81
C CYS A 31 12.48 -24.99 30.26
N GLY A 32 11.89 -23.83 30.57
CA GLY A 32 12.63 -22.62 30.90
C GLY A 32 13.35 -21.95 29.73
N GLY A 33 13.26 -22.52 28.52
CA GLY A 33 13.91 -22.00 27.31
C GLY A 33 13.42 -20.59 26.95
N LYS A 34 14.37 -19.71 26.61
CA LYS A 34 14.13 -18.33 26.18
C LYS A 34 14.01 -18.28 24.66
N SER A 35 12.95 -17.67 24.15
CA SER A 35 12.67 -17.55 22.72
C SER A 35 12.10 -16.16 22.41
N TYR A 36 12.47 -15.56 21.28
CA TYR A 36 11.86 -14.32 20.81
C TYR A 36 11.63 -14.39 19.29
N PRO A 37 10.55 -13.77 18.77
CA PRO A 37 10.34 -13.67 17.33
C PRO A 37 11.38 -12.75 16.70
N ASP A 38 11.93 -13.17 15.56
CA ASP A 38 12.87 -12.35 14.79
C ASP A 38 12.10 -11.27 14.02
N ILE A 39 12.31 -10.00 14.40
CA ILE A 39 11.54 -8.85 13.90
C ILE A 39 11.97 -8.49 12.47
N LYS A 40 13.14 -8.98 12.01
CA LYS A 40 13.66 -8.70 10.67
C LYS A 40 12.69 -9.09 9.57
N SER A 41 11.99 -10.22 9.73
CA SER A 41 11.03 -10.70 8.72
C SER A 41 9.78 -9.82 8.63
N ALA A 42 9.35 -9.21 9.74
CA ALA A 42 8.19 -8.31 9.74
C ALA A 42 8.50 -6.98 9.02
N LEU A 43 9.71 -6.44 9.22
CA LEU A 43 10.14 -5.22 8.54
C LEU A 43 10.26 -5.43 7.03
N THR A 44 10.85 -6.56 6.61
CA THR A 44 10.95 -6.90 5.19
C THR A 44 9.57 -7.04 4.55
N GLY A 45 8.62 -7.69 5.22
CA GLY A 45 7.24 -7.81 4.73
C GLY A 45 6.57 -6.45 4.55
N LEU A 46 6.78 -5.51 5.48
CA LEU A 46 6.23 -4.16 5.39
C LEU A 46 6.83 -3.38 4.21
N VAL A 47 8.15 -3.46 4.01
CA VAL A 47 8.84 -2.78 2.90
C VAL A 47 8.36 -3.32 1.55
N VAL A 48 8.24 -4.64 1.41
CA VAL A 48 7.73 -5.28 0.18
C VAL A 48 6.29 -4.85 -0.09
N LEU A 49 5.43 -4.83 0.93
CA LEU A 49 4.04 -4.40 0.78
C LEU A 49 3.94 -2.95 0.31
N ASN A 50 4.77 -2.05 0.85
CA ASN A 50 4.81 -0.66 0.42
C ASN A 50 5.33 -0.52 -1.02
N LEU A 51 6.38 -1.23 -1.40
CA LEU A 51 6.91 -1.21 -2.77
C LEU A 51 5.89 -1.70 -3.80
N VAL A 52 5.21 -2.81 -3.50
CA VAL A 52 4.15 -3.36 -4.36
C VAL A 52 2.97 -2.39 -4.44
N GLY A 53 2.54 -1.82 -3.31
CA GLY A 53 1.47 -0.83 -3.27
C GLY A 53 1.79 0.41 -4.10
N LEU A 54 3.01 0.97 -3.96
CA LEU A 54 3.45 2.13 -4.74
C LEU A 54 3.53 1.80 -6.24
N GLY A 55 4.05 0.61 -6.58
CA GLY A 55 4.18 0.15 -7.95
C GLY A 55 2.84 0.03 -8.69
N ILE A 56 1.74 -0.18 -7.98
CA ILE A 56 0.39 -0.25 -8.55
C ILE A 56 -0.31 1.12 -8.51
N ALA A 57 -0.19 1.83 -7.39
CA ALA A 57 -0.89 3.10 -7.18
C ALA A 57 -0.38 4.21 -8.12
N VAL A 58 0.93 4.32 -8.30
CA VAL A 58 1.55 5.37 -9.13
C VAL A 58 1.08 5.32 -10.59
N PRO A 59 1.15 4.18 -11.31
CA PRO A 59 0.68 4.11 -12.68
C PRO A 59 -0.84 4.28 -12.81
N ALA A 60 -1.63 3.82 -11.83
CA ALA A 60 -3.08 4.04 -11.84
C ALA A 60 -3.43 5.54 -11.78
N VAL A 61 -2.82 6.28 -10.86
CA VAL A 61 -3.02 7.73 -10.72
C VAL A 61 -2.54 8.48 -11.97
N LEU A 62 -1.42 8.07 -12.56
CA LEU A 62 -0.93 8.65 -13.82
C LEU A 62 -1.92 8.43 -14.97
N LEU A 63 -2.49 7.22 -15.11
CA LEU A 63 -3.48 6.93 -16.14
C LEU A 63 -4.75 7.77 -15.96
N ASP A 64 -5.27 7.85 -14.73
CA ASP A 64 -6.47 8.64 -14.42
C ASP A 64 -6.25 10.13 -14.72
N THR A 65 -5.08 10.66 -14.36
CA THR A 65 -4.73 12.07 -14.61
C THR A 65 -4.64 12.34 -16.11
N LEU A 66 -4.05 11.42 -16.89
CA LEU A 66 -3.96 11.53 -18.34
C LEU A 66 -5.35 11.49 -19.00
N TRP A 67 -6.23 10.63 -18.49
CA TRP A 67 -7.59 10.49 -18.98
C TRP A 67 -8.40 11.77 -18.75
N LEU A 68 -8.31 12.35 -17.55
CA LEU A 68 -8.95 13.63 -17.22
C LEU A 68 -8.43 14.78 -18.11
N LEU A 69 -7.12 14.88 -18.29
CA LEU A 69 -6.52 15.89 -19.18
C LEU A 69 -7.03 15.75 -20.62
N SER A 70 -7.13 14.51 -21.11
CA SER A 70 -7.65 14.23 -22.45
C SER A 70 -9.13 14.65 -22.59
N GLY A 71 -9.95 14.40 -21.57
CA GLY A 71 -11.35 14.80 -21.54
C GLY A 71 -11.53 16.31 -21.54
N VAL A 72 -10.75 17.03 -20.71
CA VAL A 72 -10.75 18.50 -20.66
C VAL A 72 -10.33 19.09 -22.02
N PHE A 73 -9.32 18.50 -22.68
CA PHE A 73 -8.88 18.93 -23.99
C PHE A 73 -9.97 18.78 -25.06
N VAL A 74 -10.65 17.63 -25.10
CA VAL A 74 -11.76 17.40 -26.04
C VAL A 74 -12.90 18.41 -25.82
N LEU A 75 -13.28 18.67 -24.56
CA LEU A 75 -14.28 19.68 -24.21
C LEU A 75 -13.87 21.10 -24.66
N ALA A 76 -12.59 21.46 -24.52
CA ALA A 76 -12.06 22.73 -24.99
C ALA A 76 -12.13 22.85 -26.52
N VAL A 77 -11.78 21.80 -27.26
CA VAL A 77 -11.88 21.81 -28.73
C VAL A 77 -13.35 21.91 -29.20
N VAL A 78 -14.24 21.15 -28.57
CA VAL A 78 -15.68 21.17 -28.89
C VAL A 78 -16.28 22.54 -28.62
N SER A 79 -15.99 23.13 -27.45
CA SER A 79 -16.47 24.48 -27.11
C SER A 79 -15.93 25.56 -28.05
N ALA A 80 -14.65 25.49 -28.43
CA ALA A 80 -14.06 26.39 -29.43
C ALA A 80 -14.74 26.25 -30.80
N LYS A 81 -15.03 25.03 -31.25
CA LYS A 81 -15.75 24.78 -32.51
C LYS A 81 -17.17 25.35 -32.47
N ILE A 82 -17.90 25.15 -31.37
CA ILE A 82 -19.24 25.73 -31.19
C ILE A 82 -19.18 27.26 -31.21
N PHE A 83 -18.21 27.86 -30.53
CA PHE A 83 -18.05 29.31 -30.51
C PHE A 83 -17.74 29.91 -31.89
N VAL A 84 -16.90 29.23 -32.67
CA VAL A 84 -16.61 29.64 -34.06
C VAL A 84 -17.84 29.50 -34.96
N LEU A 85 -18.60 28.42 -34.82
CA LEU A 85 -19.82 28.19 -35.61
C LEU A 85 -20.97 29.13 -35.23
N ASN A 86 -21.05 29.54 -33.96
CA ASN A 86 -22.08 30.44 -33.46
C ASN A 86 -21.73 31.92 -33.66
N LYS A 87 -20.58 32.23 -34.28
CA LYS A 87 -20.19 33.61 -34.56
C LYS A 87 -21.04 34.14 -35.72
N PRO A 88 -21.84 35.22 -35.54
CA PRO A 88 -22.66 35.75 -36.62
C PRO A 88 -21.76 36.30 -37.72
N MET A 89 -22.03 35.94 -38.98
CA MET A 89 -21.29 36.44 -40.13
C MET A 89 -21.52 37.95 -40.26
N THR A 90 -20.48 38.74 -39.98
CA THR A 90 -20.45 40.17 -40.26
C THR A 90 -20.39 40.39 -41.77
N LYS A 91 -21.38 41.09 -42.31
CA LYS A 91 -21.39 41.53 -43.71
C LYS A 91 -20.15 42.37 -43.97
N VAL A 92 -19.34 41.92 -44.93
CA VAL A 92 -18.27 42.73 -45.52
C VAL A 92 -18.99 43.70 -46.46
N GLY A 93 -18.91 44.99 -46.14
CA GLY A 93 -19.48 46.08 -46.94
C GLY A 93 -18.75 46.27 -48.26
#